data_AF-A0A919YEK0-F1
#
_entry.id   AF-A0A919YEK0-F1
#
_cell.length_a   1.000
_cell.length_b   1.000
_cell.length_c   1.000
_cell.angle_alpha   90.00
_cell.angle_beta   90.00
_cell.angle_gamma   90.00
#
_symmetry.space_group_name_H-M   'P 1'
#
loop_
_entity.id
_entity.type
_entity.pdbx_description
1 polymer ?
#
loop_
_entity_poly.entity_id
_entity_poly.type
_entity_poly.pdbx_seq_one_letter_code
_entity_poly.pdbx_strand_id
1 'polypeptide(L)'
;MGLLENIQHLCEEIGTSVPKLEQELGFGKGSIYKWAKSSPTLDKLEKVANYLKVSLDYLLDRGSIFDLGPYIEEERHEQGLSAEEFSSLLGISPSELDRYENQEIPLTDKLEDKIMSIFGMTSAEFRDKYGLFDEKIPDEFDGDINSYISYEKIKEKEASQDFGPTLETIAAHHDEDEWTEEDLEDIEQFKEFIRMRREKRNKE
;
A
#
# COMPACT_ATOMS: atom_id res chain seq x y z
N MET A 1 -5.94 -13.90 -0.47
CA MET A 1 -5.64 -14.63 -1.72
C MET A 1 -5.46 -16.10 -1.38
N GLY A 2 -5.71 -17.04 -2.29
CA GLY A 2 -5.33 -18.42 -2.02
C GLY A 2 -3.80 -18.58 -2.09
N LEU A 3 -3.28 -19.67 -1.50
CA LEU A 3 -1.85 -19.96 -1.47
C LEU A 3 -1.22 -19.95 -2.88
N LEU A 4 -1.93 -20.51 -3.88
CA LEU A 4 -1.46 -20.54 -5.26
C LEU A 4 -1.30 -19.13 -5.81
N GLU A 5 -2.33 -18.31 -5.67
CA GLU A 5 -2.34 -16.96 -6.18
C GLU A 5 -1.21 -16.16 -5.52
N ASN A 6 -0.97 -16.34 -4.22
CA ASN A 6 0.10 -15.63 -3.52
C ASN A 6 1.48 -16.06 -4.04
N ILE A 7 1.70 -17.35 -4.27
CA ILE A 7 2.94 -17.84 -4.89
C ILE A 7 3.13 -17.25 -6.29
N GLN A 8 2.07 -17.14 -7.10
CA GLN A 8 2.15 -16.55 -8.43
C GLN A 8 2.58 -15.08 -8.37
N HIS A 9 1.95 -14.30 -7.51
CA HIS A 9 2.29 -12.90 -7.30
C HIS A 9 3.74 -12.72 -6.86
N LEU A 10 4.20 -13.47 -5.86
CA LEU A 10 5.59 -13.44 -5.40
C LEU A 10 6.59 -13.87 -6.47
N CYS A 11 6.20 -14.79 -7.35
CA CYS A 11 7.03 -15.15 -8.49
C CYS A 11 7.18 -14.00 -9.48
N GLU A 12 6.10 -13.24 -9.73
CA GLU A 12 6.11 -12.09 -10.63
C GLU A 12 7.00 -10.97 -10.08
N GLU A 13 6.91 -10.64 -8.79
CA GLU A 13 7.72 -9.60 -8.15
C GLU A 13 9.23 -9.83 -8.27
N ILE A 14 9.68 -11.08 -8.15
CA ILE A 14 11.11 -11.42 -8.25
C ILE A 14 11.55 -11.83 -9.66
N GLY A 15 10.66 -11.71 -10.67
CA GLY A 15 10.97 -12.03 -12.06
C GLY A 15 11.18 -13.52 -12.35
N THR A 16 10.49 -14.41 -11.64
CA THR A 16 10.49 -15.86 -11.89
C THR A 16 9.11 -16.37 -12.35
N SER A 17 8.93 -17.69 -12.41
CA SER A 17 7.65 -18.32 -12.71
C SER A 17 7.44 -19.57 -11.87
N VAL A 18 6.18 -19.94 -11.63
CA VAL A 18 5.81 -21.15 -10.88
C VAL A 18 6.46 -22.43 -11.47
N PRO A 19 6.50 -22.65 -12.81
CA PRO A 19 7.17 -23.82 -13.37
C PRO A 19 8.69 -23.83 -13.11
N LYS A 20 9.34 -22.66 -13.15
CA LYS A 20 10.77 -22.53 -12.85
C LYS A 20 11.04 -22.82 -11.36
N LEU A 21 10.22 -22.26 -10.48
CA LEU A 21 10.23 -22.55 -9.04
C LEU A 21 10.07 -24.05 -8.76
N GLU A 22 9.10 -24.71 -9.40
CA GLU A 22 8.92 -26.18 -9.27
C GLU A 22 10.16 -26.95 -9.69
N GLN A 23 10.79 -26.56 -10.80
CA GLN A 23 12.01 -27.19 -11.30
C GLN A 23 13.18 -27.02 -10.33
N GLU A 24 13.43 -25.80 -9.83
CA GLU A 24 14.53 -25.51 -8.92
C GLU A 24 14.36 -26.17 -7.55
N LEU A 25 13.11 -26.33 -7.09
CA LEU A 25 12.79 -27.02 -5.84
C LEU A 25 12.66 -28.55 -5.99
N GLY A 26 12.80 -29.09 -7.20
CA GLY A 26 12.65 -30.52 -7.47
C GLY A 26 11.22 -31.02 -7.28
N PHE A 27 10.22 -30.16 -7.43
CA PHE A 27 8.82 -30.53 -7.37
C PHE A 27 8.35 -31.11 -8.70
N GLY A 28 7.36 -32.00 -8.65
CA GLY A 28 6.73 -32.51 -9.87
C GLY A 28 6.03 -31.38 -10.62
N LYS A 29 6.08 -31.40 -11.95
CA LYS A 29 5.42 -30.39 -12.79
C LYS A 29 3.93 -30.25 -12.45
N GLY A 30 3.48 -29.03 -12.22
CA GLY A 30 2.10 -28.73 -11.84
C GLY A 30 1.75 -29.07 -10.39
N SER A 31 2.72 -29.34 -9.52
CA SER A 31 2.49 -29.61 -8.10
C SER A 31 1.93 -28.41 -7.38
N ILE A 32 2.47 -27.21 -7.60
CA ILE A 32 2.05 -25.97 -6.93
C ILE A 32 0.65 -25.57 -7.38
N TYR A 33 0.31 -25.73 -8.67
CA TYR A 33 -1.05 -25.48 -9.16
C TYR A 33 -2.12 -26.36 -8.50
N LYS A 34 -1.75 -27.56 -8.04
CA LYS A 34 -2.68 -28.43 -7.28
C LYS A 34 -2.95 -27.88 -5.88
N TRP A 35 -2.15 -26.95 -5.37
CA TRP A 35 -2.32 -26.40 -4.03
C TRP A 35 -3.53 -25.49 -3.88
N ALA A 36 -4.11 -25.03 -5.00
CA ALA A 36 -5.43 -24.39 -4.99
C ALA A 36 -6.56 -25.32 -4.49
N LYS A 37 -6.37 -26.66 -4.58
CA LYS A 37 -7.38 -27.66 -4.20
C LYS A 37 -6.90 -28.64 -3.14
N SER A 38 -5.63 -28.62 -2.78
CA SER A 38 -5.02 -29.60 -1.87
C SER A 38 -3.94 -28.97 -1.00
N SER A 39 -3.89 -29.33 0.27
CA SER A 39 -2.90 -28.74 1.18
C SER A 39 -1.51 -29.37 0.97
N PRO A 40 -0.46 -28.59 0.70
CA PRO A 40 0.92 -29.09 0.72
C PRO A 40 1.38 -29.46 2.13
N THR A 41 2.52 -30.16 2.20
CA THR A 41 3.21 -30.43 3.47
C THR A 41 3.99 -29.18 3.92
N LEU A 42 4.21 -29.05 5.24
CA LEU A 42 5.00 -27.96 5.82
C LEU A 42 6.40 -27.85 5.17
N ASP A 43 7.11 -28.97 5.00
CA ASP A 43 8.43 -28.99 4.32
C ASP A 43 8.40 -28.37 2.91
N LYS A 44 7.31 -28.56 2.16
CA LYS A 44 7.18 -27.98 0.82
C LYS A 44 6.90 -26.48 0.89
N LEU A 45 6.08 -26.06 1.85
CA LEU A 45 5.80 -24.65 2.10
C LEU A 45 7.08 -23.91 2.51
N GLU A 46 7.85 -24.46 3.45
CA GLU A 46 9.12 -23.88 3.89
C GLU A 46 10.12 -23.74 2.73
N LYS A 47 10.23 -24.75 1.85
CA LYS A 47 11.07 -24.67 0.65
C LYS A 47 10.67 -23.52 -0.26
N VAL A 48 9.38 -23.34 -0.48
CA VAL A 48 8.87 -22.22 -1.31
C VAL A 48 9.12 -20.88 -0.63
N ALA A 49 8.85 -20.75 0.67
CA ALA A 49 9.07 -19.51 1.43
C ALA A 49 10.55 -19.10 1.39
N ASN A 50 11.44 -20.06 1.66
CA ASN A 50 12.90 -19.85 1.64
C ASN A 50 13.44 -19.50 0.25
N TYR A 51 12.84 -20.03 -0.81
CA TYR A 51 13.19 -19.69 -2.18
C TYR A 51 12.78 -18.26 -2.50
N LEU A 52 11.52 -17.91 -2.18
CA LEU A 52 10.93 -16.60 -2.44
C LEU A 52 11.43 -15.51 -1.46
N LYS A 53 12.22 -15.88 -0.45
CA LYS A 53 12.77 -14.96 0.57
C LYS A 53 11.72 -14.25 1.40
N VAL A 54 10.63 -14.95 1.69
CA VAL A 54 9.53 -14.46 2.53
C VAL A 54 9.36 -15.34 3.76
N SER A 55 8.68 -14.82 4.79
CA SER A 55 8.27 -15.65 5.92
C SER A 55 7.21 -16.67 5.47
N LEU A 56 7.09 -17.78 6.22
CA LEU A 56 6.04 -18.75 5.95
C LEU A 56 4.64 -18.15 6.12
N ASP A 57 4.47 -17.25 7.09
CA ASP A 57 3.19 -16.57 7.31
C ASP A 57 2.83 -15.66 6.14
N TYR A 58 3.80 -14.88 5.63
CA TYR A 58 3.57 -14.06 4.44
C TYR A 58 3.27 -14.91 3.20
N LEU A 59 3.98 -16.03 3.01
CA LEU A 59 3.71 -16.98 1.92
C LEU A 59 2.27 -17.52 2.00
N LEU A 60 1.81 -17.83 3.20
CA LEU A 60 0.48 -18.36 3.46
C LEU A 60 -0.61 -17.28 3.52
N ASP A 61 -0.25 -16.01 3.26
CA ASP A 61 -1.14 -14.85 3.38
C ASP A 61 -1.78 -14.80 4.78
N ARG A 62 -0.99 -15.14 5.82
CA ARG A 62 -1.41 -15.19 7.23
C ARG A 62 -1.18 -13.86 7.95
N GLY A 63 -1.24 -12.74 7.23
CA GLY A 63 -1.17 -11.39 7.79
C GLY A 63 0.15 -10.99 8.43
N SER A 64 0.49 -9.70 8.33
CA SER A 64 1.67 -9.11 8.98
C SER A 64 1.30 -7.96 9.92
N ILE A 65 0.03 -7.55 9.87
CA ILE A 65 -0.47 -6.34 10.51
C ILE A 65 -1.18 -6.77 11.78
N PHE A 66 -0.45 -6.63 12.88
CA PHE A 66 -1.02 -6.72 14.22
C PHE A 66 -1.56 -5.33 14.61
N ASP A 67 -2.52 -5.31 15.53
CA ASP A 67 -3.00 -4.11 16.22
C ASP A 67 -3.97 -3.18 15.48
N LEU A 68 -4.22 -3.32 14.17
CA LEU A 68 -5.23 -2.48 13.49
C LEU A 68 -6.69 -2.87 13.77
N GLY A 69 -6.95 -4.11 14.18
CA GLY A 69 -8.30 -4.68 14.33
C GLY A 69 -9.30 -3.78 15.08
N PRO A 70 -9.00 -3.36 16.32
CA PRO A 70 -9.91 -2.52 17.10
C PRO A 70 -10.18 -1.15 16.45
N TYR A 71 -9.17 -0.57 15.80
CA TYR A 71 -9.32 0.71 15.10
C TYR A 71 -10.15 0.57 13.82
N ILE A 72 -10.08 -0.58 13.15
CA ILE A 72 -10.93 -0.90 11.99
C ILE A 72 -12.38 -1.04 12.43
N GLU A 73 -12.63 -1.70 13.56
CA GLU A 73 -13.97 -1.77 14.16
C GLU A 73 -14.50 -0.37 14.50
N GLU A 74 -13.66 0.48 15.11
CA GLU A 74 -14.00 1.85 15.48
C GLU A 74 -14.34 2.70 14.25
N GLU A 75 -13.49 2.73 13.22
CA GLU A 75 -13.73 3.46 11.96
C GLU A 75 -15.01 2.96 11.26
N ARG A 76 -15.20 1.64 11.21
CA ARG A 76 -16.41 1.03 10.64
C ARG A 76 -17.67 1.56 11.34
N HIS A 77 -17.66 1.63 12.67
CA HIS A 77 -18.78 2.19 13.44
C HIS A 77 -18.96 3.69 13.22
N GLU A 78 -17.88 4.48 13.13
CA GLU A 78 -17.95 5.91 12.81
C GLU A 78 -18.59 6.18 11.44
N GLN A 79 -18.30 5.33 10.46
CA GLN A 79 -18.92 5.39 9.13
C GLN A 79 -20.31 4.76 9.08
N GLY A 80 -20.83 4.26 10.20
CA GLY A 80 -22.17 3.69 10.33
C GLY A 80 -22.34 2.35 9.62
N LEU A 81 -21.25 1.62 9.37
CA LEU A 81 -21.26 0.34 8.68
C LEU A 81 -21.49 -0.81 9.67
N SER A 82 -22.45 -1.69 9.40
CA SER A 82 -22.58 -2.94 10.16
C SER A 82 -21.48 -3.93 9.80
N ALA A 83 -21.20 -4.89 10.69
CA ALA A 83 -20.24 -5.97 10.42
C ALA A 83 -20.67 -6.79 9.19
N GLU A 84 -21.97 -7.00 9.00
CA GLU A 84 -22.55 -7.69 7.85
C GLU A 84 -22.30 -6.94 6.54
N GLU A 85 -22.55 -5.63 6.51
CA GLU A 85 -22.32 -4.80 5.32
C GLU A 85 -20.83 -4.73 4.99
N PHE A 86 -19.99 -4.48 6.00
CA PHE A 86 -18.56 -4.31 5.79
C PHE A 86 -17.87 -5.60 5.35
N SER A 87 -18.17 -6.73 6.00
CA SER A 87 -17.63 -8.04 5.58
C SER A 87 -18.07 -8.41 4.16
N SER A 88 -19.30 -8.07 3.77
CA SER A 88 -19.81 -8.25 2.40
C SER A 88 -19.01 -7.41 1.39
N LEU A 89 -18.73 -6.14 1.69
CA LEU A 89 -17.91 -5.27 0.83
C LEU A 89 -16.47 -5.80 0.67
N LEU A 90 -15.89 -6.34 1.73
CA LEU A 90 -14.55 -6.94 1.72
C LEU A 90 -14.49 -8.27 0.97
N GLY A 91 -15.62 -8.96 0.86
CA GLY A 91 -15.73 -10.31 0.30
C GLY A 91 -15.26 -11.39 1.29
N ILE A 92 -15.44 -11.16 2.59
CA ILE A 92 -15.11 -12.11 3.68
C ILE A 92 -16.37 -12.43 4.49
N SER A 93 -16.28 -13.41 5.39
CA SER A 93 -17.41 -13.72 6.29
C SER A 93 -17.43 -12.78 7.51
N PRO A 94 -18.60 -12.47 8.10
CA PRO A 94 -18.67 -11.71 9.35
C PRO A 94 -17.85 -12.33 10.49
N SER A 95 -17.81 -13.65 10.58
CA SER A 95 -16.99 -14.36 11.57
C SER A 95 -15.49 -14.23 11.30
N GLU A 96 -15.07 -13.98 10.06
CA GLU A 96 -13.67 -13.70 9.75
C GLU A 96 -13.31 -12.27 10.11
N LEU A 97 -14.20 -11.31 9.80
CA LEU A 97 -14.08 -9.91 10.22
C LEU A 97 -13.95 -9.80 11.75
N ASP A 98 -14.83 -10.45 12.50
CA ASP A 98 -14.82 -10.48 13.96
C ASP A 98 -13.46 -10.94 14.53
N ARG A 99 -12.83 -11.93 13.90
CA ARG A 99 -11.51 -12.42 14.31
C ARG A 99 -10.38 -11.42 14.02
N TYR A 100 -10.50 -10.63 12.94
CA TYR A 100 -9.56 -9.53 12.68
C TYR A 100 -9.77 -8.40 13.69
N GLU A 101 -11.01 -7.98 13.93
CA GLU A 101 -11.36 -6.89 14.86
C GLU A 101 -10.91 -7.22 16.30
N ASN A 102 -11.10 -8.47 16.74
CA ASN A 102 -10.65 -8.96 18.04
C ASN A 102 -9.16 -9.40 18.09
N GLN A 103 -8.38 -9.15 17.03
CA GLN A 103 -6.95 -9.49 16.95
C GLN A 103 -6.65 -11.00 17.13
N GLU A 104 -7.61 -11.88 16.88
CA GLU A 104 -7.38 -13.33 16.91
C GLU A 104 -6.56 -13.82 15.72
N ILE A 105 -6.64 -13.10 14.61
CA ILE A 105 -5.85 -13.31 13.41
C ILE A 105 -5.33 -11.96 12.90
N PRO A 106 -4.10 -11.92 12.36
CA PRO A 106 -3.53 -10.69 11.78
C PRO A 106 -4.16 -10.37 10.43
N LEU A 107 -4.22 -9.07 10.09
CA LEU A 107 -4.69 -8.63 8.77
C LEU A 107 -3.61 -8.82 7.71
N THR A 108 -4.06 -9.16 6.51
CA THR A 108 -3.21 -9.18 5.31
C THR A 108 -3.15 -7.79 4.68
N ASP A 109 -2.03 -7.46 4.07
CA ASP A 109 -1.83 -6.16 3.40
C ASP A 109 -2.93 -5.91 2.35
N LYS A 110 -3.33 -6.96 1.61
CA LYS A 110 -4.44 -6.88 0.64
C LYS A 110 -5.78 -6.57 1.26
N LEU A 111 -6.03 -7.09 2.46
CA LEU A 111 -7.25 -6.79 3.18
C LEU A 111 -7.21 -5.37 3.73
N GLU A 112 -6.06 -4.92 4.25
CA GLU A 112 -5.84 -3.53 4.63
C GLU A 112 -6.11 -2.58 3.45
N ASP A 113 -5.53 -2.82 2.28
CA ASP A 113 -5.76 -2.00 1.07
C ASP A 113 -7.25 -1.86 0.74
N LYS A 114 -8.00 -2.96 0.81
CA LYS A 114 -9.45 -2.95 0.58
C LYS A 114 -10.19 -2.17 1.66
N ILE A 115 -9.84 -2.37 2.93
CA ILE A 115 -10.42 -1.67 4.07
C ILE A 115 -10.22 -0.16 3.89
N MET A 116 -8.99 0.26 3.63
CA MET A 116 -8.62 1.66 3.39
C MET A 116 -9.36 2.24 2.18
N SER A 117 -9.47 1.47 1.09
CA SER A 117 -10.26 1.88 -0.08
C SER A 117 -11.75 2.04 0.22
N ILE A 118 -12.34 1.21 1.11
CA ILE A 118 -13.75 1.36 1.53
C ILE A 118 -13.90 2.59 2.43
N PHE A 119 -12.97 2.78 3.35
CA PHE A 119 -12.95 3.94 4.25
C PHE A 119 -12.65 5.26 3.54
N GLY A 120 -12.13 5.20 2.31
CA GLY A 120 -11.84 6.39 1.50
C GLY A 120 -10.63 7.17 2.02
N MET A 121 -9.67 6.48 2.65
CA MET A 121 -8.45 7.07 3.19
C MET A 121 -7.24 6.18 2.90
N THR A 122 -6.06 6.75 2.99
CA THR A 122 -4.79 6.03 2.90
C THR A 122 -4.45 5.37 4.23
N SER A 123 -3.60 4.32 4.23
CA SER A 123 -3.11 3.74 5.48
C SER A 123 -2.36 4.75 6.36
N ALA A 124 -1.77 5.78 5.75
CA ALA A 124 -1.11 6.86 6.48
C ALA A 124 -2.12 7.72 7.25
N GLU A 125 -3.16 8.21 6.56
CA GLU A 125 -4.24 9.00 7.18
C GLU A 125 -4.95 8.20 8.28
N PHE A 126 -5.22 6.92 8.04
CA PHE A 126 -5.82 6.05 9.05
C PHE A 126 -4.93 5.96 10.30
N ARG A 127 -3.62 5.71 10.12
CA ARG A 127 -2.67 5.62 11.24
C ARG A 127 -2.51 6.95 11.97
N ASP A 128 -2.49 8.08 11.27
CA ASP A 128 -2.45 9.41 11.90
C ASP A 128 -3.70 9.67 12.74
N LYS A 129 -4.88 9.41 12.17
CA LYS A 129 -6.18 9.58 12.84
C LYS A 129 -6.24 8.84 14.17
N TYR A 130 -5.71 7.62 14.22
CA TYR A 130 -5.72 6.77 15.41
C TYR A 130 -4.44 6.85 16.26
N GLY A 131 -3.52 7.77 15.95
CA GLY A 131 -2.28 7.98 16.71
C GLY A 131 -1.29 6.80 16.63
N LEU A 132 -1.38 6.02 15.55
CA LEU A 132 -0.50 4.90 15.21
C LEU A 132 0.67 5.33 14.33
N PHE A 133 0.78 6.63 14.03
CA PHE A 133 1.91 7.21 13.32
C PHE A 133 2.86 7.85 14.35
N ASP A 134 4.02 7.23 14.57
CA ASP A 134 4.97 7.63 15.62
C ASP A 134 5.66 8.98 15.32
N GLU A 135 5.66 9.42 14.07
CA GLU A 135 6.37 10.62 13.64
C GLU A 135 5.50 11.86 13.74
N LYS A 136 6.02 12.92 14.35
CA LYS A 136 5.36 14.21 14.35
C LYS A 136 5.43 14.81 12.94
N ILE A 137 4.26 15.05 12.34
CA ILE A 137 4.15 15.80 11.08
C ILE A 137 4.66 17.24 11.31
N PRO A 138 5.66 17.72 10.54
CA PRO A 138 6.16 19.09 10.68
C PRO A 138 5.08 20.13 10.34
N ASP A 139 5.14 21.28 11.02
CA ASP A 139 4.13 22.34 10.92
C ASP A 139 3.99 22.87 9.47
N GLU A 140 5.04 22.78 8.65
CA GLU A 140 5.04 23.20 7.24
C GLU A 140 4.08 22.39 6.36
N PHE A 141 3.68 21.20 6.80
CA PHE A 141 2.75 20.32 6.07
C PHE A 141 1.30 20.51 6.51
N ASP A 142 1.01 21.38 7.50
CA ASP A 142 -0.36 21.70 7.96
C ASP A 142 -1.20 20.45 8.29
N GLY A 143 -0.55 19.41 8.84
CA GLY A 143 -1.18 18.12 9.14
C GLY A 143 -1.40 17.18 7.95
N ASP A 144 -0.98 17.55 6.74
CA ASP A 144 -1.05 16.68 5.56
C ASP A 144 0.05 15.60 5.62
N ILE A 145 -0.29 14.45 6.21
CA ILE A 145 0.61 13.30 6.32
C ILE A 145 1.05 12.74 4.96
N ASN A 146 0.18 12.79 3.95
CA ASN A 146 0.51 12.26 2.63
C ASN A 146 1.57 13.12 1.94
N SER A 147 1.48 14.44 2.09
CA SER A 147 2.52 15.38 1.65
C SER A 147 3.83 15.16 2.41
N TYR A 148 3.79 14.96 3.72
CA TYR A 148 4.99 14.67 4.53
C TYR A 148 5.68 13.36 4.12
N ILE A 149 4.93 12.27 3.97
CA ILE A 149 5.47 10.98 3.53
C ILE A 149 6.08 11.08 2.11
N SER A 150 5.43 11.84 1.23
CA SER A 150 5.95 12.07 -0.12
C SER A 150 7.27 12.83 -0.09
N TYR A 151 7.39 13.85 0.76
CA TYR A 151 8.62 14.60 0.98
C TYR A 151 9.75 13.71 1.51
N GLU A 152 9.52 12.93 2.56
CA GLU A 152 10.56 12.05 3.13
C GLU A 152 11.03 11.00 2.12
N LYS A 153 10.11 10.43 1.32
CA LYS A 153 10.47 9.51 0.22
C LYS A 153 11.38 10.15 -0.83
N ILE A 154 11.16 11.42 -1.17
CA ILE A 154 12.00 12.14 -2.13
C ILE A 154 13.38 12.41 -1.53
N LYS A 155 13.40 12.95 -0.31
CA LYS A 155 14.62 13.24 0.45
C LYS A 155 15.51 12.01 0.66
N GLU A 156 14.93 10.85 0.94
CA GLU A 156 15.67 9.59 1.09
C GLU A 156 16.29 9.12 -0.24
N LYS A 157 15.56 9.26 -1.35
CA LYS A 157 16.06 8.96 -2.69
C LYS A 157 17.22 9.88 -3.08
N GLU A 158 17.11 11.17 -2.80
CA GLU A 158 18.16 12.16 -3.04
C GLU A 158 19.40 11.89 -2.18
N ALA A 159 19.22 11.54 -0.90
CA ALA A 159 20.31 11.19 0.00
C ALA A 159 21.03 9.87 -0.39
N SER A 160 20.32 8.97 -1.07
CA SER A 160 20.85 7.70 -1.57
C SER A 160 21.55 7.82 -2.93
N GLN A 161 21.35 8.93 -3.65
CA GLN A 161 22.10 9.26 -4.86
C GLN A 161 23.34 10.07 -4.46
N ASP A 162 24.51 9.45 -4.55
CA ASP A 162 25.81 10.13 -4.44
C ASP A 162 25.98 11.11 -5.60
N PHE A 163 25.44 12.31 -5.46
CA PHE A 163 25.82 13.44 -6.29
C PHE A 163 27.05 14.09 -5.67
N GLY A 164 28.21 13.87 -6.30
CA GLY A 164 29.34 14.80 -6.19
C GLY A 164 28.89 16.25 -6.45
N PRO A 165 29.66 17.26 -6.05
CA PRO A 165 29.16 18.62 -5.93
C PRO A 165 28.88 19.23 -7.30
N THR A 166 27.62 19.23 -7.72
CA THR A 166 27.10 20.15 -8.72
C THR A 166 25.77 20.70 -8.21
N LEU A 167 25.81 21.92 -7.69
CA LEU A 167 24.65 22.80 -7.67
C LEU A 167 24.24 23.03 -9.13
N GLU A 168 23.41 22.15 -9.70
CA GLU A 168 22.65 22.49 -10.89
C GLU A 168 21.56 23.46 -10.46
N THR A 169 21.82 24.74 -10.73
CA THR A 169 20.77 25.74 -10.82
C THR A 169 19.77 25.22 -11.84
N ILE A 170 18.57 24.87 -11.39
CA ILE A 170 17.44 24.60 -12.29
C ILE A 170 16.99 25.94 -12.86
N ALA A 171 17.80 26.49 -13.76
CA ALA A 171 17.35 27.47 -14.72
C ALA A 171 16.46 26.73 -15.70
N ALA A 172 15.21 27.16 -15.85
CA ALA A 172 14.28 26.61 -16.83
C ALA A 172 14.82 26.86 -18.25
N HIS A 173 15.64 25.94 -18.73
CA HIS A 173 15.86 25.72 -20.15
C HIS A 173 14.77 24.76 -20.62
N HIS A 174 13.64 25.33 -21.04
CA HIS A 174 12.63 24.62 -21.81
C HIS A 174 13.16 24.48 -23.25
N ASP A 175 13.81 23.35 -23.53
CA ASP A 175 14.06 22.93 -24.91
C ASP A 175 12.82 22.17 -25.40
N GLU A 176 12.03 22.84 -26.25
CA GLU A 176 11.15 22.33 -27.33
C GLU A 176 10.25 21.09 -27.12
N ASP A 177 9.80 20.77 -25.91
CA ASP A 177 8.54 20.01 -25.77
C ASP A 177 7.36 21.00 -25.92
N GLU A 178 6.65 20.90 -27.05
CA GLU A 178 5.42 21.68 -27.32
C GLU A 178 4.38 21.33 -26.26
N TRP A 179 4.18 22.23 -25.29
CA TRP A 179 3.07 22.17 -24.33
C TRP A 179 1.76 21.93 -25.09
N THR A 180 0.99 20.95 -24.64
CA THR A 180 -0.33 20.72 -25.23
C THR A 180 -1.28 21.86 -24.83
N GLU A 181 -2.35 22.07 -25.60
CA GLU A 181 -3.39 23.04 -25.23
C GLU A 181 -4.00 22.70 -23.85
N GLU A 182 -4.10 21.42 -23.51
CA GLU A 182 -4.56 20.94 -22.20
C GLU A 182 -3.60 21.36 -21.07
N ASP A 183 -2.28 21.20 -21.27
CA ASP A 183 -1.29 21.61 -20.27
C ASP A 183 -1.31 23.13 -20.04
N LEU A 184 -1.51 23.91 -21.12
CA LEU A 184 -1.60 25.37 -21.04
C LEU A 184 -2.87 25.81 -20.29
N GLU A 185 -4.00 25.12 -20.51
CA GLU A 185 -5.24 25.34 -19.77
C GLU A 185 -5.08 25.01 -18.28
N ASP A 186 -4.45 23.89 -17.94
CA ASP A 186 -4.19 23.50 -16.54
C ASP A 186 -3.30 24.52 -15.82
N ILE A 187 -2.27 25.01 -16.49
CA ILE A 187 -1.39 26.07 -15.97
C ILE A 187 -2.17 27.38 -15.76
N GLU A 188 -3.10 27.71 -16.67
CA GLU A 188 -3.92 28.90 -16.56
C GLU A 188 -4.92 28.81 -15.39
N GLN A 189 -5.58 27.66 -15.22
CA GLN A 189 -6.44 27.37 -14.07
C GLN A 189 -5.67 27.43 -12.75
N PHE A 190 -4.43 26.90 -12.71
CA PHE A 190 -3.59 26.97 -11.53
C PHE A 190 -3.20 28.42 -11.18
N LYS A 191 -2.90 29.26 -12.17
CA LYS A 191 -2.62 30.69 -11.96
C LYS A 191 -3.84 31.43 -11.41
N GLU A 192 -5.04 31.15 -11.91
CA GLU A 192 -6.29 31.73 -11.37
C GLU A 192 -6.54 31.29 -9.93
N PHE A 193 -6.35 30.00 -9.62
CA PHE A 193 -6.47 29.47 -8.27
C PHE A 193 -5.56 30.20 -7.27
N ILE A 194 -4.28 30.39 -7.63
CA ILE A 194 -3.32 31.12 -6.80
C ILE A 194 -3.71 32.59 -6.64
N ARG A 195 -4.22 33.24 -7.69
CA ARG A 195 -4.72 34.62 -7.63
C ARG A 195 -5.92 34.73 -6.68
N MET A 196 -6.91 33.84 -6.81
CA MET A 196 -8.06 33.78 -5.91
C MET A 196 -7.63 33.58 -4.44
N ARG A 197 -6.63 32.71 -4.20
CA ARG A 197 -6.09 32.45 -2.86
C ARG A 197 -5.32 33.66 -2.28
N ARG A 198 -4.73 34.50 -3.11
CA ARG A 198 -4.11 35.79 -2.68
C ARG A 198 -5.18 36.84 -2.37
N GLU A 199 -6.23 36.91 -3.17
CA GLU A 199 -7.33 37.88 -2.95
C GLU A 199 -8.16 37.56 -1.71
N LYS A 200 -8.36 36.28 -1.36
CA LYS A 200 -9.01 35.88 -0.10
C LYS A 200 -8.17 36.25 1.13
N ARG A 201 -6.86 35.98 1.11
CA ARG A 201 -5.94 36.36 2.21
C ARG A 201 -5.79 37.88 2.42
N ASN A 202 -6.03 38.68 1.38
CA ASN A 202 -5.94 40.14 1.48
C ASN A 202 -7.25 40.82 1.88
N LYS A 203 -8.34 40.06 2.09
CA LYS A 203 -9.67 40.57 2.49
C LYS A 203 -10.05 40.21 3.93
N GLU A 204 -9.24 39.41 4.61
CA GLU A 204 -9.29 39.13 6.06
C GLU A 204 -8.28 39.99 6.80
#